data_AF-A0A1M5WIB7-F1
#
_entry.id   AF-A0A1M5WIB7-F1
#
_cell.length_a   1.000
_cell.length_b   1.000
_cell.length_c   1.000
_cell.angle_alpha   90.00
_cell.angle_beta   90.00
_cell.angle_gamma   90.00
#
_symmetry.space_group_name_H-M   'P 1'
#
loop_
_entity.id
_entity.type
_entity.pdbx_description
1 polymer ?
#
loop_
_entity_poly.entity_id
_entity_poly.type
_entity_poly.pdbx_seq_one_letter_code
_entity_poly.pdbx_strand_id
1 'polypeptide(L)' 'MDVLEMFKKLRDGAGEVVAALESGDNDKFETSIGKFMFLMIQFKALK' A
#
# COMPACT_ATOMS: atom_id res chain seq x y z
N MET A 1 2.89 16.48 0.42
CA MET A 1 3.65 15.24 0.28
C MET A 1 4.50 15.41 -0.96
N ASP A 2 5.82 15.31 -0.85
CA ASP A 2 6.65 15.36 -2.05
C ASP A 2 6.51 14.04 -2.85
N VAL A 3 6.87 14.05 -4.14
CA VAL A 3 6.74 12.89 -5.03
C VAL A 3 7.53 11.68 -4.52
N LEU A 4 8.76 11.88 -4.03
CA LEU A 4 9.60 10.84 -3.42
C LEU A 4 8.97 10.28 -2.14
N GLU A 5 8.42 11.11 -1.26
CA GLU A 5 7.71 10.66 -0.05
C GLU A 5 6.49 9.79 -0.40
N MET A 6 5.77 10.15 -1.45
CA MET A 6 4.63 9.38 -1.95
C MET A 6 5.07 8.01 -2.50
N PHE A 7 6.14 7.95 -3.30
CA PHE A 7 6.67 6.67 -3.80
C PHE A 7 7.22 5.79 -2.68
N LYS A 8 7.79 6.37 -1.61
CA LYS A 8 8.18 5.60 -0.41
C LYS A 8 6.97 4.96 0.26
N LYS A 9 5.87 5.70 0.44
CA LYS A 9 4.64 5.14 1.03
C LYS A 9 4.03 4.03 0.16
N LEU A 10 4.06 4.16 -1.16
CA LEU A 10 3.61 3.12 -2.07
C LEU A 10 4.47 1.86 -1.95
N ARG A 11 5.81 1.99 -1.92
CA ARG A 11 6.73 0.87 -1.70
C ARG A 11 6.45 0.17 -0.37
N ASP A 12 6.30 0.95 0.71
CA ASP A 12 6.09 0.40 2.04
C ASP A 12 4.74 -0.33 2.13
N GLY A 13 3.68 0.26 1.56
CA GLY A 13 2.37 -0.39 1.46
C GLY A 13 2.38 -1.68 0.62
N ALA A 14 3.14 -1.72 -0.48
CA ALA A 14 3.34 -2.95 -1.25
C ALA A 14 4.10 -4.01 -0.44
N GLY A 15 5.08 -3.60 0.37
CA GLY A 15 5.79 -4.48 1.30
C GLY A 15 4.87 -5.09 2.37
N GLU A 16 3.95 -4.31 2.93
CA GLU A 16 2.94 -4.82 3.86
C GLU A 16 2.05 -5.90 3.21
N VAL A 17 1.63 -5.70 1.96
CA VAL A 17 0.84 -6.68 1.21
C VAL A 17 1.61 -7.98 0.99
N VAL A 18 2.87 -7.90 0.59
CA VAL A 18 3.72 -9.10 0.40
C VAL A 18 3.91 -9.84 1.72
N ALA A 19 4.24 -9.12 2.80
CA ALA A 19 4.41 -9.74 4.11
C ALA A 19 3.13 -10.43 4.61
N ALA A 20 1.96 -9.83 4.36
CA ALA A 20 0.68 -10.44 4.68
C ALA A 20 0.44 -11.73 3.87
N LEU A 21 0.71 -11.72 2.57
CA LEU A 21 0.62 -12.91 1.71
C LEU A 21 1.57 -14.03 2.16
N GLU A 22 2.82 -13.69 2.46
CA GLU A 22 3.82 -14.66 2.94
C GLU A 22 3.44 -15.27 4.30
N SER A 23 2.73 -14.51 5.14
CA SER A 23 2.25 -14.98 6.43
C SER A 23 1.04 -15.92 6.36
N GLY A 24 0.34 -15.98 5.22
CA GLY A 24 -0.92 -16.74 5.06
C GLY A 24 -2.11 -16.16 5.84
N ASP A 25 -1.97 -14.96 6.40
CA ASP A 25 -3.01 -14.29 7.19
C ASP A 25 -3.90 -13.43 6.26
N ASN A 26 -5.05 -13.99 5.87
CA ASN A 26 -5.99 -13.35 4.95
C ASN A 26 -6.55 -12.03 5.49
N ASP A 27 -6.75 -11.90 6.80
CA ASP A 27 -7.28 -10.67 7.41
C ASP A 27 -6.26 -9.53 7.31
N LYS A 28 -4.98 -9.85 7.53
CA LYS A 28 -3.89 -8.89 7.29
C LYS A 28 -3.75 -8.54 5.82
N PHE A 29 -3.96 -9.51 4.92
CA PHE A 29 -3.91 -9.23 3.49
C PHE A 29 -5.01 -8.25 3.08
N GLU A 30 -6.27 -8.50 3.46
CA GLU A 30 -7.40 -7.60 3.16
C GLU A 30 -7.16 -6.19 3.69
N THR A 31 -6.63 -6.09 4.90
CA THR A 31 -6.29 -4.80 5.50
C THR A 31 -5.17 -4.08 4.72
N SER A 32 -4.11 -4.81 4.37
CA SER A 32 -2.92 -4.23 3.73
C SER A 32 -3.21 -3.83 2.28
N ILE A 33 -3.96 -4.65 1.54
CA ILE A 33 -4.34 -4.33 0.16
C ILE A 33 -5.31 -3.15 0.11
N GLY A 34 -6.22 -3.03 1.08
CA GLY A 34 -7.12 -1.88 1.20
C GLY A 34 -6.35 -0.56 1.39
N LYS A 35 -5.35 -0.54 2.29
CA LYS A 35 -4.47 0.63 2.49
C LYS A 35 -3.69 0.98 1.22
N PHE A 36 -3.13 -0.02 0.55
CA PHE A 36 -2.36 0.19 -0.68
C PHE A 36 -3.21 0.77 -1.81
N MET A 37 -4.43 0.24 -2.01
CA MET A 37 -5.37 0.78 -3.00
C MET A 37 -5.78 2.22 -2.67
N PHE A 38 -5.99 2.55 -1.40
CA PHE A 38 -6.29 3.91 -0.99
C PHE A 38 -5.15 4.89 -1.32
N LEU A 39 -3.90 4.50 -1.06
CA LEU A 39 -2.72 5.29 -1.46
C LEU A 39 -2.64 5.50 -2.98
N MET A 40 -2.98 4.47 -3.77
CA MET A 40 -3.03 4.57 -5.24
C MET A 40 -4.12 5.53 -5.73
N ILE A 41 -5.28 5.57 -5.06
CA ILE A 41 -6.34 6.54 -5.36
C ILE A 41 -5.87 7.97 -5.05
N GLN A 42 -5.19 8.17 -3.91
CA GLN A 42 -4.61 9.46 -3.56
C GLN A 42 -3.56 9.92 -4.57
N PHE A 43 -2.73 8.99 -5.07
CA PHE A 43 -1.78 9.27 -6.16
C PHE A 43 -2.49 9.72 -7.45
N LYS A 44 -3.58 9.04 -7.84
CA LYS A 44 -4.37 9.43 -9.01
C LYS A 44 -4.99 10.82 -8.86
N ALA A 45 -5.46 11.17 -7.65
CA ALA A 45 -6.05 12.48 -7.36
C ALA A 45 -5.03 13.64 -7.32
N LEU A 46 -3.73 13.33 -7.23
CA LEU A 46 -2.64 14.31 -7.33
C LEU A 46 -2.26 14.67 -8.79
N LYS A 47 -2.83 13.96 -9.77
CA LYS A 47 -2.60 14.15 -11.21
C LYS A 47 -3.74 14.95 -11.83
#